data_AF-A0A9Q0L5V9-F1
#
_entry.id   AF-A0A9Q0L5V9-F1
#
_cell.length_a   1.000
_cell.length_b   1.000
_cell.length_c   1.000
_cell.angle_alpha   90.00
_cell.angle_beta   90.00
_cell.angle_gamma   90.00
#
_symmetry.space_group_name_H-M   'P 1'
#
loop_
_entity.id
_entity.type
_entity.pdbx_description
1 polymer ?
#
loop_
_entity_poly.entity_id
_entity_poly.type
_entity_poly.pdbx_seq_one_letter_code
_entity_poly.pdbx_strand_id
1 'polypeptide(L)'
;MSKNNFNLMLTFQKTGVHGSFCAMNGILSEISLEQYIRSINSNGNIENEKEITKRWKETFVEIINISEKLSELTLKIIGVSRKHAFSLHEKESNENDENNENNENHDVEDISGDKTDQIICSWLAMKELLTLLTNILQQVKFQYTYIIDKEHQIQKKDFLILPPDDIERIGRLMINLILNTRHKGVIERGEEQFERYCEILTEIQYKEISSLKTKWMNELFQTFFEYDTAVLRRSGALPPIFLSLLRTEKQGIAGETPKDGMIQTTINRLLEYARLNVVNEKNQELLQSFQLNLQKISTENTSIKSKIIKVFSSIPTDAAIDESTTIHSLNILRAIFRDSVLSKASSEYLLEGFLLSLYRYNANHWEIRNAGSLCYTTLISKTLFSKTKPDKRVVFVIARDFFNQIPGMYQFLLNFFGNQNTNHTFISQTYQQAEEKKSQENKLESNHYLHSPMLYPILLLLSSIHPNPFELPNEKYSMNPFKPYLFHCLSSQDFMIRNFSIENFSSFNLQK
;
A
#
# COMPACT_ATOMS: atom_id res chain seq x y z
N MET A 1 19.20 -5.54 -40.98
CA MET A 1 18.21 -4.68 -40.30
C MET A 1 16.90 -5.45 -40.23
N SER A 2 16.46 -5.83 -39.03
CA SER A 2 15.26 -6.65 -38.83
C SER A 2 13.98 -5.82 -39.06
N LYS A 3 12.85 -6.47 -39.36
CA LYS A 3 11.52 -5.85 -39.51
C LYS A 3 11.12 -4.93 -38.34
N ASN A 4 11.71 -5.10 -37.15
CA ASN A 4 11.48 -4.25 -35.99
C ASN A 4 12.02 -2.82 -36.18
N ASN A 5 13.14 -2.65 -36.88
CA ASN A 5 13.74 -1.32 -37.09
C ASN A 5 12.93 -0.43 -38.03
N PHE A 6 12.17 -1.04 -38.96
CA PHE A 6 11.33 -0.30 -39.91
C PHE A 6 10.05 0.24 -39.25
N ASN A 7 9.47 -0.52 -38.32
CA ASN A 7 8.31 -0.07 -37.53
C ASN A 7 8.68 1.06 -36.55
N LEU A 8 9.90 1.03 -36.02
CA LEU A 8 10.45 2.11 -35.16
C LEU A 8 10.57 3.44 -35.91
N MET A 9 11.06 3.40 -37.15
CA MET A 9 11.20 4.58 -38.01
C MET A 9 9.84 5.20 -38.40
N LEU A 10 8.80 4.38 -38.57
CA LEU A 10 7.43 4.85 -38.81
C LEU A 10 6.77 5.45 -37.55
N THR A 11 7.11 4.93 -36.36
CA THR A 11 6.67 5.49 -35.07
C THR A 11 7.33 6.85 -34.80
N PHE A 12 8.59 6.99 -35.24
CA PHE A 12 9.37 8.24 -35.18
C PHE A 12 8.68 9.40 -35.93
N GLN A 13 8.03 9.12 -37.06
CA GLN A 13 7.41 10.16 -37.91
C GLN A 13 6.06 10.68 -37.41
N LYS A 14 5.37 9.98 -36.50
CA LYS A 14 4.02 10.36 -36.03
C LYS A 14 3.98 10.90 -34.60
N THR A 15 4.95 10.57 -33.75
CA THR A 15 5.01 11.00 -32.35
C THR A 15 6.48 11.26 -31.96
N GLY A 16 6.98 12.48 -32.21
CA GLY A 16 8.43 12.75 -32.30
C GLY A 16 9.26 12.32 -31.08
N VAL A 17 8.76 12.51 -29.86
CA VAL A 17 9.53 12.19 -28.64
C VAL A 17 9.38 10.72 -28.22
N HIS A 18 8.17 10.15 -28.33
CA HIS A 18 7.90 8.76 -27.98
C HIS A 18 8.73 7.78 -28.84
N GLY A 19 8.77 7.99 -30.15
CA GLY A 19 9.56 7.14 -31.06
C GLY A 19 11.05 7.17 -30.77
N SER A 20 11.57 8.33 -30.35
CA SER A 20 12.98 8.50 -29.96
C SER A 20 13.35 7.66 -28.73
N PHE A 21 12.51 7.69 -27.69
CA PHE A 21 12.75 6.86 -26.51
C PHE A 21 12.56 5.37 -26.77
N CYS A 22 11.58 4.97 -27.58
CA CYS A 22 11.47 3.57 -28.00
C CYS A 22 12.75 3.10 -28.70
N ALA A 23 13.36 3.93 -29.55
CA ALA A 23 14.60 3.61 -30.24
C ALA A 23 15.77 3.46 -29.26
N MET A 24 15.92 4.39 -28.32
CA MET A 24 16.94 4.31 -27.27
C MET A 24 16.75 3.06 -26.40
N ASN A 25 15.51 2.76 -26.00
CA ASN A 25 15.18 1.55 -25.25
C ASN A 25 15.55 0.27 -26.01
N GLY A 26 15.24 0.20 -27.31
CA GLY A 26 15.63 -0.91 -28.17
C GLY A 26 17.15 -1.08 -28.22
N ILE A 27 17.89 0.00 -28.46
CA ILE A 27 19.36 -0.03 -28.52
C ILE A 27 19.97 -0.49 -27.20
N LEU A 28 19.54 0.08 -26.07
CA LEU A 28 20.06 -0.29 -24.74
C LEU A 28 19.61 -1.68 -24.29
N SER A 29 18.60 -2.28 -24.92
CA SER A 29 18.22 -3.67 -24.66
C SER A 29 19.09 -4.68 -25.42
N GLU A 30 19.61 -4.29 -26.59
CA GLU A 30 20.39 -5.18 -27.47
C GLU A 30 21.90 -5.03 -27.28
N ILE A 31 22.37 -3.85 -26.89
CA ILE A 31 23.80 -3.53 -26.79
C ILE A 31 24.15 -3.24 -25.35
N SER A 32 24.95 -4.12 -24.73
CA SER A 32 25.63 -3.80 -23.47
C SER A 32 27.03 -3.25 -23.70
N LEU A 33 27.46 -2.30 -22.87
CA LEU A 33 28.83 -1.78 -22.92
C LEU A 33 29.86 -2.91 -22.73
N GLU A 34 29.54 -3.94 -21.93
CA GLU A 34 30.38 -5.12 -21.79
C GLU A 34 30.51 -5.91 -23.11
N GLN A 35 29.40 -6.16 -23.82
CA GLN A 35 29.43 -6.83 -25.13
C GLN A 35 30.21 -6.00 -26.16
N TYR A 36 30.02 -4.68 -26.13
CA TYR A 36 30.72 -3.74 -27.00
C TYR A 36 32.23 -3.75 -26.75
N ILE A 37 32.67 -3.61 -25.49
CA ILE A 37 34.08 -3.69 -25.09
C ILE A 37 34.67 -5.05 -25.49
N ARG A 38 33.97 -6.17 -25.22
CA ARG A 38 34.45 -7.51 -25.61
C ARG A 38 34.67 -7.64 -27.11
N SER A 39 33.77 -7.10 -27.94
CA SER A 39 33.91 -7.11 -29.40
C SER A 39 35.09 -6.27 -29.92
N ILE A 40 35.49 -5.25 -29.18
CA ILE A 40 36.62 -4.38 -29.54
C ILE A 40 37.93 -4.98 -29.04
N ASN A 41 37.93 -5.58 -27.85
CA ASN A 41 39.10 -6.24 -27.27
C ASN A 41 39.50 -7.50 -28.07
N SER A 42 38.56 -8.21 -28.71
CA SER A 42 38.91 -9.26 -29.68
C SER A 42 39.70 -8.75 -30.89
N ASN A 43 39.71 -7.43 -31.14
CA ASN A 43 40.47 -6.79 -32.21
C ASN A 43 41.80 -6.16 -31.72
N GLY A 44 42.18 -6.35 -30.45
CA GLY A 44 43.52 -6.04 -29.93
C GLY A 44 43.78 -4.59 -29.46
N ASN A 45 42.76 -3.78 -29.20
CA ASN A 45 42.91 -2.34 -28.89
C ASN A 45 42.47 -1.97 -27.46
N ILE A 46 43.40 -1.93 -26.50
CA ILE A 46 43.12 -1.70 -25.06
C ILE A 46 42.94 -0.20 -24.73
N GLU A 47 43.59 0.73 -25.45
CA GLU A 47 43.46 2.18 -25.20
C GLU A 47 42.02 2.70 -25.42
N ASN A 48 41.23 2.01 -26.25
CA ASN A 48 39.85 2.38 -26.54
C ASN A 48 38.90 2.24 -25.34
N GLU A 49 39.17 1.37 -24.36
CA GLU A 49 38.19 1.03 -23.31
C GLU A 49 37.84 2.23 -22.41
N LYS A 50 38.85 3.01 -22.00
CA LYS A 50 38.66 4.20 -21.15
C LYS A 50 37.89 5.30 -21.89
N GLU A 51 38.20 5.53 -23.16
CA GLU A 51 37.56 6.55 -23.98
C GLU A 51 36.10 6.17 -24.29
N ILE A 52 35.84 4.90 -24.61
CA ILE A 52 34.49 4.38 -24.79
C ILE A 52 33.68 4.53 -23.50
N THR A 53 34.23 4.11 -22.36
CA THR A 53 33.56 4.24 -21.06
C THR A 53 33.21 5.69 -20.75
N LYS A 54 34.14 6.63 -21.03
CA LYS A 54 33.90 8.06 -20.89
C LYS A 54 32.75 8.54 -21.79
N ARG A 55 32.74 8.13 -23.06
CA ARG A 55 31.68 8.53 -24.01
C ARG A 55 30.30 7.98 -23.62
N TRP A 56 30.25 6.76 -23.11
CA TRP A 56 29.01 6.16 -22.58
C TRP A 56 28.51 6.93 -21.35
N LYS A 57 29.40 7.28 -20.42
CA LYS A 57 29.06 8.14 -19.28
C LYS A 57 28.47 9.48 -19.74
N GLU A 58 29.15 10.18 -20.63
CA GLU A 58 28.70 11.47 -21.17
C GLU A 58 27.32 11.35 -21.85
N THR A 59 27.13 10.30 -22.64
CA THR A 59 25.84 10.02 -23.31
C THR A 59 24.72 9.78 -22.29
N PHE A 60 24.96 8.99 -21.25
CA PHE A 60 23.95 8.75 -20.20
C PHE A 60 23.60 10.01 -19.43
N VAL A 61 24.59 10.82 -19.06
CA VAL A 61 24.36 12.11 -18.38
C VAL A 61 23.54 13.05 -19.28
N GLU A 62 23.83 13.11 -20.57
CA GLU A 62 23.05 13.91 -21.51
C GLU A 62 21.60 13.42 -21.63
N ILE A 63 21.38 12.11 -21.70
CA ILE A 63 20.03 11.53 -21.72
C ILE A 63 19.27 11.88 -20.43
N ILE A 64 19.91 11.81 -19.27
CA ILE A 64 19.30 12.21 -17.98
C ILE A 64 18.89 13.69 -18.00
N ASN A 65 19.78 14.58 -18.48
CA ASN A 65 19.49 16.01 -18.58
C ASN A 65 18.31 16.32 -19.52
N ILE A 66 18.22 15.63 -20.66
CA ILE A 66 17.09 15.77 -21.59
C ILE A 66 15.81 15.22 -20.97
N SER A 67 15.90 14.10 -20.27
CA SER A 67 14.79 13.44 -19.59
C SER A 67 14.13 14.33 -18.55
N GLU A 68 14.92 15.06 -17.77
CA GLU A 68 14.40 16.02 -16.79
C GLU A 68 13.65 17.17 -17.46
N LYS A 69 14.24 17.81 -18.47
CA LYS A 69 13.56 18.90 -19.20
C LYS A 69 12.25 18.44 -19.82
N LEU A 70 12.22 17.23 -20.38
CA LEU A 70 11.01 16.66 -20.93
C LEU A 70 9.98 16.32 -19.84
N SER A 71 10.42 15.85 -18.67
CA SER A 71 9.52 15.59 -17.54
C SER A 71 8.76 16.83 -17.12
N GLU A 72 9.43 18.00 -17.10
CA GLU A 72 8.81 19.27 -16.77
C GLU A 72 7.72 19.66 -17.78
N LEU A 73 7.99 19.46 -19.07
CA LEU A 73 7.03 19.75 -20.15
C LEU A 73 5.83 18.81 -20.12
N THR A 74 6.08 17.50 -19.99
CA THR A 74 5.01 16.49 -19.97
C THR A 74 4.14 16.62 -18.72
N LEU A 75 4.72 16.90 -17.55
CA LEU A 75 3.96 17.13 -16.32
C LEU A 75 3.10 18.41 -16.36
N LYS A 76 3.42 19.41 -17.20
CA LYS A 76 2.50 20.54 -17.42
C LYS A 76 1.20 20.12 -18.13
N ILE A 77 1.25 19.04 -18.92
CA ILE A 77 0.11 18.53 -19.71
C ILE A 77 -0.68 17.47 -18.92
N ILE A 78 0.02 16.48 -18.37
CA ILE A 78 -0.60 15.30 -17.73
C ILE A 78 -0.43 15.27 -16.20
N GLY A 79 0.18 16.30 -15.63
CA GLY A 79 0.48 16.36 -14.20
C GLY A 79 -0.63 16.93 -13.34
N VAL A 80 -0.48 16.76 -12.03
CA VAL A 80 -1.33 17.39 -11.01
C VAL A 80 -0.89 18.85 -10.84
N SER A 81 -1.84 19.80 -10.91
CA SER A 81 -1.55 21.22 -10.69
C SER A 81 -0.81 21.43 -9.36
N ARG A 82 0.34 22.11 -9.41
CA ARG A 82 1.24 22.35 -8.28
C ARG A 82 0.97 23.75 -7.74
N LYS A 83 0.73 23.89 -6.42
CA LYS A 83 1.12 25.11 -5.72
C LYS A 83 2.55 25.00 -5.20
N HIS A 84 2.98 23.83 -4.71
CA HIS A 84 4.37 23.56 -4.36
C HIS A 84 4.73 22.12 -4.74
N ALA A 85 5.53 21.93 -5.79
CA ALA A 85 6.20 20.66 -6.02
C ALA A 85 7.48 20.60 -5.19
N PHE A 86 7.94 19.37 -4.91
CA PHE A 86 9.34 19.07 -4.60
C PHE A 86 10.25 19.92 -5.49
N SER A 87 10.71 21.01 -4.91
CA SER A 87 11.45 22.05 -5.62
C SER A 87 12.88 21.56 -5.75
N LEU A 88 13.28 21.25 -6.98
CA LEU A 88 14.71 21.08 -7.29
C LEU A 88 15.46 22.42 -7.32
N HIS A 89 14.78 23.57 -7.23
CA HIS A 89 15.43 24.88 -7.09
C HIS A 89 14.48 25.90 -6.45
N GLU A 90 14.86 26.43 -5.27
CA GLU A 90 14.24 27.61 -4.66
C GLU A 90 14.13 28.77 -5.67
N LYS A 91 12.93 29.31 -5.86
CA LYS A 91 12.56 30.71 -5.55
C LYS A 91 11.15 31.06 -6.02
N GLU A 92 10.57 31.98 -5.27
CA GLU A 92 9.21 32.51 -5.23
C GLU A 92 8.65 33.00 -6.57
N SER A 93 7.34 32.84 -6.75
CA SER A 93 6.46 33.95 -7.17
C SER A 93 5.00 33.60 -6.88
N ASN A 94 4.38 34.50 -6.11
CA ASN A 94 2.94 34.57 -5.90
C ASN A 94 2.23 34.89 -7.21
N GLU A 95 1.07 34.28 -7.44
CA GLU A 95 -0.08 35.02 -8.00
C GLU A 95 -1.39 34.27 -7.75
N ASN A 96 -2.41 35.09 -7.49
CA ASN A 96 -3.76 34.73 -7.07
C ASN A 96 -4.54 34.11 -8.23
N ASP A 97 -5.33 33.08 -7.96
CA ASP A 97 -6.57 32.82 -8.69
C ASP A 97 -7.51 32.01 -7.80
N GLU A 98 -8.50 32.72 -7.26
CA GLU A 98 -9.70 32.18 -6.64
C GLU A 98 -10.69 31.73 -7.73
N ASN A 99 -11.50 30.71 -7.37
CA ASN A 99 -12.77 30.35 -7.97
C ASN A 99 -12.77 29.69 -9.36
N ASN A 100 -12.87 28.35 -9.34
CA ASN A 100 -13.82 27.62 -10.18
C ASN A 100 -14.01 26.20 -9.61
N GLU A 101 -14.78 26.12 -8.52
CA GLU A 101 -15.54 24.92 -8.18
C GLU A 101 -16.84 24.92 -8.99
N ASN A 102 -17.31 23.72 -9.33
CA ASN A 102 -18.56 23.38 -10.04
C ASN A 102 -18.46 23.29 -11.57
N ASN A 103 -18.14 22.09 -12.06
CA ASN A 103 -19.03 21.39 -12.98
C ASN A 103 -18.65 19.90 -13.05
N GLU A 104 -19.47 19.10 -12.35
CA GLU A 104 -19.61 17.67 -12.56
C GLU A 104 -20.24 17.40 -13.94
N ASN A 105 -19.90 16.25 -14.52
CA ASN A 105 -20.59 15.61 -15.65
C ASN A 105 -20.83 16.49 -16.88
N HIS A 106 -19.86 16.52 -17.78
CA HIS A 106 -20.18 16.66 -19.20
C HIS A 106 -19.70 15.44 -19.97
N ASP A 107 -20.67 14.89 -20.68
CA ASP A 107 -20.56 14.02 -21.83
C ASP A 107 -19.40 14.41 -22.75
N VAL A 108 -19.03 13.46 -23.60
CA VAL A 108 -18.10 13.62 -24.72
C VAL A 108 -18.63 14.73 -25.64
N GLU A 109 -18.31 15.98 -25.33
CA GLU A 109 -18.47 17.13 -26.20
C GLU A 109 -17.07 17.58 -26.66
N ASP A 110 -16.95 17.72 -27.98
CA ASP A 110 -15.75 18.00 -28.77
C ASP A 110 -14.67 18.84 -28.08
N ILE A 111 -13.67 18.14 -27.52
CA ILE A 111 -12.39 18.75 -27.17
C ILE A 111 -11.53 18.72 -28.45
N SER A 112 -11.21 19.91 -28.98
CA SER A 112 -10.30 20.14 -30.11
C SER A 112 -9.17 19.09 -30.22
N GLY A 113 -9.04 18.42 -31.38
CA GLY A 113 -8.13 17.28 -31.59
C GLY A 113 -6.70 17.48 -31.09
N ASP A 114 -6.16 18.71 -31.18
CA ASP A 114 -4.80 19.05 -30.75
C ASP A 114 -4.53 18.81 -29.25
N LYS A 115 -5.49 19.07 -28.36
CA LYS A 115 -5.29 18.88 -26.90
C LYS A 115 -5.28 17.40 -26.53
N THR A 116 -6.12 16.61 -27.18
CA THR A 116 -6.20 15.16 -26.97
C THR A 116 -4.92 14.47 -27.44
N ASP A 117 -4.41 14.86 -28.61
CA ASP A 117 -3.17 14.31 -29.16
C ASP A 117 -1.94 14.68 -28.31
N GLN A 118 -1.89 15.89 -27.74
CA GLN A 118 -0.84 16.31 -26.82
C GLN A 118 -0.83 15.48 -25.53
N ILE A 119 -2.01 15.20 -24.96
CA ILE A 119 -2.13 14.32 -23.78
C ILE A 119 -1.63 12.92 -24.15
N ILE A 120 -2.05 12.38 -25.30
CA ILE A 120 -1.65 11.05 -25.77
C ILE A 120 -0.14 10.93 -25.93
N CYS A 121 0.47 11.87 -26.64
CA CYS A 121 1.91 11.89 -26.85
C CYS A 121 2.68 12.03 -25.53
N SER A 122 2.17 12.82 -24.59
CA SER A 122 2.81 13.05 -23.29
C SER A 122 2.85 11.80 -22.43
N TRP A 123 1.73 11.07 -22.28
CA TRP A 123 1.73 9.88 -21.43
C TRP A 123 2.49 8.71 -22.07
N LEU A 124 2.46 8.57 -23.40
CA LEU A 124 3.28 7.60 -24.12
C LEU A 124 4.78 7.88 -23.95
N ALA A 125 5.21 9.14 -24.16
CA ALA A 125 6.61 9.54 -23.97
C ALA A 125 7.07 9.29 -22.53
N MET A 126 6.21 9.57 -21.54
CA MET A 126 6.54 9.39 -20.13
C MET A 126 6.71 7.91 -19.74
N LYS A 127 5.92 6.99 -20.33
CA LYS A 127 6.10 5.54 -20.13
C LYS A 127 7.45 5.04 -20.67
N GLU A 128 7.81 5.48 -21.86
CA GLU A 128 9.07 5.11 -22.50
C GLU A 128 10.27 5.72 -21.76
N LEU A 129 10.10 6.94 -21.23
CA LEU A 129 11.10 7.59 -20.39
C LEU A 129 11.37 6.78 -19.12
N LEU A 130 10.33 6.37 -18.38
CA LEU A 130 10.49 5.54 -17.17
C LEU A 130 11.23 4.22 -17.46
N THR A 131 10.97 3.64 -18.64
CA THR A 131 11.66 2.43 -19.11
C THR A 131 13.13 2.73 -19.43
N LEU A 132 13.41 3.85 -20.09
CA LEU A 132 14.75 4.29 -20.45
C LEU A 132 15.63 4.52 -19.22
N LEU A 133 15.11 5.22 -18.22
CA LEU A 133 15.80 5.47 -16.95
C LEU A 133 16.22 4.17 -16.25
N THR A 134 15.36 3.15 -16.29
CA THR A 134 15.66 1.82 -15.72
C THR A 134 16.70 1.07 -16.55
N ASN A 135 16.59 1.12 -17.89
CA ASN A 135 17.54 0.50 -18.80
C ASN A 135 18.94 1.13 -18.69
N ILE A 136 19.05 2.44 -18.47
CA ILE A 136 20.34 3.10 -18.20
C ILE A 136 20.99 2.47 -16.97
N LEU A 137 20.27 2.32 -15.86
CA LEU A 137 20.82 1.69 -14.66
C LEU A 137 21.19 0.21 -14.90
N GLN A 138 20.39 -0.52 -15.68
CA GLN A 138 20.69 -1.91 -16.06
C GLN A 138 22.05 -2.03 -16.78
N GLN A 139 22.44 -1.02 -17.56
CA GLN A 139 23.72 -0.96 -18.25
C GLN A 139 24.90 -0.62 -17.32
N VAL A 140 24.63 0.06 -16.20
CA VAL A 140 25.64 0.37 -15.17
C VAL A 140 26.03 -0.88 -14.35
N LYS A 141 25.16 -1.91 -14.30
CA LYS A 141 25.27 -3.08 -13.42
C LYS A 141 26.50 -3.98 -13.62
N PHE A 142 27.07 -4.06 -14.82
CA PHE A 142 27.92 -5.20 -15.21
C PHE A 142 29.39 -4.86 -15.57
N GLN A 143 30.00 -3.83 -14.99
CA GLN A 143 31.35 -3.46 -15.40
C GLN A 143 32.42 -3.56 -14.33
N TYR A 144 33.48 -4.24 -14.75
CA TYR A 144 34.71 -4.43 -14.03
C TYR A 144 35.87 -3.95 -14.89
N THR A 145 36.79 -3.23 -14.26
CA THR A 145 38.11 -2.99 -14.83
C THR A 145 39.07 -4.06 -14.34
N TYR A 146 40.05 -4.41 -15.16
CA TYR A 146 41.19 -5.18 -14.70
C TYR A 146 42.29 -4.22 -14.25
N ILE A 147 42.68 -4.31 -12.98
CA ILE A 147 43.80 -3.55 -12.41
C ILE A 147 44.96 -4.51 -12.23
N ILE A 148 46.15 -4.11 -12.65
CA ILE A 148 47.38 -4.84 -12.37
C ILE A 148 47.88 -4.35 -11.02
N ASP A 149 47.94 -5.23 -10.03
CA ASP A 149 48.51 -4.94 -8.71
C ASP A 149 50.03 -4.63 -8.82
N LYS A 150 50.61 -4.01 -7.79
CA LYS A 150 52.06 -3.83 -7.63
C LYS A 150 52.84 -5.14 -7.78
N GLU A 151 52.20 -6.28 -7.54
CA GLU A 151 52.73 -7.63 -7.72
C GLU A 151 52.49 -8.23 -9.13
N HIS A 152 52.05 -7.43 -10.11
CA HIS A 152 51.73 -7.85 -11.49
C HIS A 152 50.59 -8.87 -11.61
N GLN A 153 49.73 -8.99 -10.59
CA GLN A 153 48.53 -9.83 -10.64
C GLN A 153 47.34 -9.04 -11.21
N ILE A 154 46.59 -9.65 -12.12
CA ILE A 154 45.37 -9.08 -12.70
C ILE A 154 44.22 -9.23 -11.71
N GLN A 155 43.80 -8.13 -11.08
CA GLN A 155 42.62 -8.09 -10.21
C GLN A 155 41.42 -7.49 -10.94
N LYS A 156 40.26 -8.14 -10.81
CA LYS A 156 38.98 -7.66 -11.31
C LYS A 156 38.39 -6.69 -10.29
N LYS A 157 38.27 -5.40 -10.64
CA LYS A 157 37.65 -4.37 -9.78
C LYS A 157 36.39 -3.81 -10.45
N ASP A 158 35.25 -4.01 -9.82
CA ASP A 158 33.99 -3.42 -10.25
C ASP A 158 34.04 -1.90 -10.15
N PHE A 159 33.53 -1.20 -11.18
CA PHE A 159 33.41 0.26 -11.18
C PHE A 159 32.06 0.67 -11.75
N LEU A 160 31.51 1.78 -11.24
CA LEU A 160 30.26 2.34 -11.77
C LEU A 160 30.56 3.33 -12.89
N ILE A 161 29.89 3.21 -14.04
CA ILE A 161 29.94 4.23 -15.10
C ILE A 161 29.39 5.56 -14.58
N LEU A 162 28.23 5.49 -13.91
CA LEU A 162 27.54 6.63 -13.36
C LEU A 162 27.89 6.78 -11.88
N PRO A 163 28.26 7.99 -11.41
CA PRO A 163 28.45 8.23 -10.00
C PRO A 163 27.15 8.00 -9.22
N PRO A 164 27.23 7.70 -7.90
CA PRO A 164 26.06 7.52 -7.05
C PRO A 164 25.05 8.68 -7.12
N ASP A 165 25.52 9.92 -7.31
CA ASP A 165 24.66 11.10 -7.43
C ASP A 165 23.75 11.06 -8.67
N ASP A 166 24.28 10.64 -9.83
CA ASP A 166 23.48 10.50 -11.06
C ASP A 166 22.48 9.35 -10.94
N ILE A 167 22.85 8.27 -10.24
CA ILE A 167 21.94 7.17 -9.92
C ILE A 167 20.81 7.70 -9.03
N GLU A 168 21.13 8.37 -7.92
CA GLU A 168 20.10 8.98 -7.05
C GLU A 168 19.19 9.93 -7.83
N ARG A 169 19.76 10.75 -8.71
CA ARG A 169 19.04 11.70 -9.56
C ARG A 169 18.01 11.00 -10.46
N ILE A 170 18.36 9.87 -11.08
CA ILE A 170 17.42 9.05 -11.85
C ILE A 170 16.26 8.57 -10.95
N GLY A 171 16.56 7.99 -9.78
CA GLY A 171 15.55 7.49 -8.86
C GLY A 171 14.57 8.58 -8.41
N ARG A 172 15.10 9.78 -8.09
CA ARG A 172 14.28 10.97 -7.75
C ARG A 172 13.39 11.40 -8.90
N LEU A 173 13.92 11.41 -10.13
CA LEU A 173 13.13 11.74 -11.31
C LEU A 173 11.97 10.75 -11.49
N MET A 174 12.21 9.44 -11.33
CA MET A 174 11.15 8.42 -11.41
C MET A 174 10.08 8.61 -10.33
N ILE A 175 10.46 8.82 -9.07
CA ILE A 175 9.51 9.08 -7.97
C ILE A 175 8.68 10.33 -8.27
N ASN A 176 9.33 11.42 -8.69
CA ASN A 176 8.67 12.68 -9.03
C ASN A 176 7.67 12.51 -10.18
N LEU A 177 8.05 11.78 -11.23
CA LEU A 177 7.19 11.46 -12.37
C LEU A 177 5.93 10.68 -11.91
N ILE A 178 6.09 9.65 -11.08
CA ILE A 178 5.00 8.79 -10.62
C ILE A 178 4.04 9.56 -9.70
N LEU A 179 4.57 10.33 -8.73
CA LEU A 179 3.75 11.08 -7.77
C LEU A 179 2.94 12.21 -8.41
N ASN A 180 3.45 12.81 -9.49
CA ASN A 180 2.87 14.00 -10.08
C ASN A 180 2.03 13.75 -11.32
N THR A 181 1.95 12.52 -11.85
CA THR A 181 1.10 12.22 -13.02
C THR A 181 -0.33 11.86 -12.63
N ARG A 182 -1.27 12.18 -13.52
CA ARG A 182 -2.69 11.79 -13.40
C ARG A 182 -3.03 10.54 -14.21
N HIS A 183 -2.14 10.09 -15.08
CA HIS A 183 -2.42 9.03 -16.02
C HIS A 183 -2.12 7.65 -15.43
N LYS A 184 -3.15 6.83 -15.20
CA LYS A 184 -3.03 5.50 -14.59
C LYS A 184 -2.02 4.61 -15.29
N GLY A 185 -2.01 4.57 -16.63
CA GLY A 185 -1.06 3.75 -17.38
C GLY A 185 0.41 4.21 -17.26
N VAL A 186 0.66 5.45 -16.83
CA VAL A 186 2.01 5.92 -16.50
C VAL A 186 2.39 5.49 -15.09
N ILE A 187 1.45 5.56 -14.14
CA ILE A 187 1.65 5.11 -12.75
C ILE A 187 1.97 3.61 -12.73
N GLU A 188 1.18 2.78 -13.42
CA GLU A 188 1.39 1.32 -13.48
C GLU A 188 2.74 0.96 -14.12
N ARG A 189 3.10 1.64 -15.22
CA ARG A 189 4.42 1.45 -15.83
C ARG A 189 5.54 1.94 -14.91
N GLY A 190 5.32 3.04 -14.21
CA GLY A 190 6.25 3.59 -13.24
C GLY A 190 6.49 2.65 -12.06
N GLU A 191 5.45 2.02 -11.52
CA GLU A 191 5.56 0.99 -10.46
C GLU A 191 6.48 -0.16 -10.92
N GLU A 192 6.20 -0.72 -12.10
CA GLU A 192 6.97 -1.83 -12.68
C GLU A 192 8.45 -1.45 -12.88
N GLN A 193 8.69 -0.28 -13.49
CA GLN A 193 10.06 0.18 -13.78
C GLN A 193 10.82 0.56 -12.50
N PHE A 194 10.15 1.23 -11.55
CA PHE A 194 10.78 1.63 -10.29
C PHE A 194 11.08 0.43 -9.38
N GLU A 195 10.24 -0.60 -9.38
CA GLU A 195 10.52 -1.87 -8.73
C GLU A 195 11.80 -2.50 -9.31
N ARG A 196 11.87 -2.68 -10.63
CA ARG A 196 13.08 -3.18 -11.31
C ARG A 196 14.31 -2.32 -11.04
N TYR A 197 14.14 -1.01 -11.01
CA TYR A 197 15.21 -0.08 -10.67
C TYR A 197 15.74 -0.37 -9.25
N CYS A 198 14.86 -0.54 -8.26
CA CYS A 198 15.22 -0.89 -6.89
C CYS A 198 15.83 -2.30 -6.75
N GLU A 199 15.43 -3.26 -7.58
CA GLU A 199 16.07 -4.58 -7.67
C GLU A 199 17.53 -4.44 -8.09
N ILE A 200 17.80 -3.67 -9.16
CA ILE A 200 19.16 -3.42 -9.65
C ILE A 200 20.01 -2.74 -8.56
N LEU A 201 19.48 -1.75 -7.84
CA LEU A 201 20.19 -1.11 -6.72
C LEU A 201 20.63 -2.11 -5.65
N THR A 202 19.85 -3.16 -5.42
CA THR A 202 20.14 -4.19 -4.41
C THR A 202 21.32 -5.08 -4.80
N GLU A 203 21.66 -5.12 -6.08
CA GLU A 203 22.78 -5.88 -6.62
C GLU A 203 24.07 -5.06 -6.63
N ILE A 204 23.98 -3.73 -6.53
CA ILE A 204 25.12 -2.81 -6.55
C ILE A 204 25.75 -2.73 -5.14
N GLN A 205 27.01 -3.16 -5.01
CA GLN A 205 27.73 -3.20 -3.74
C GLN A 205 28.42 -1.86 -3.39
N TYR A 206 27.63 -0.77 -3.34
CA TYR A 206 28.12 0.57 -2.96
C TYR A 206 27.33 1.12 -1.78
N LYS A 207 28.05 1.70 -0.79
CA LYS A 207 27.45 2.13 0.48
C LYS A 207 26.43 3.24 0.28
N GLU A 208 26.75 4.24 -0.53
CA GLU A 208 25.88 5.38 -0.86
C GLU A 208 24.56 4.86 -1.47
N ILE A 209 24.66 3.93 -2.42
CA ILE A 209 23.53 3.35 -3.14
C ILE A 209 22.66 2.48 -2.23
N SER A 210 23.27 1.70 -1.35
CA SER A 210 22.54 0.83 -0.41
C SER A 210 21.58 1.60 0.53
N SER A 211 21.89 2.88 0.80
CA SER A 211 21.08 3.74 1.66
C SER A 211 19.89 4.41 0.96
N LEU A 212 19.86 4.43 -0.37
CA LEU A 212 18.88 5.20 -1.16
C LEU A 212 17.44 4.73 -0.93
N LYS A 213 17.19 3.42 -0.89
CA LYS A 213 15.83 2.89 -0.67
C LYS A 213 15.25 3.34 0.67
N THR A 214 16.07 3.33 1.73
CA THR A 214 15.68 3.81 3.06
C THR A 214 15.50 5.32 3.08
N LYS A 215 16.39 6.06 2.40
CA LYS A 215 16.27 7.52 2.23
C LYS A 215 14.95 7.89 1.56
N TRP A 216 14.62 7.28 0.43
CA TRP A 216 13.36 7.53 -0.29
C TRP A 216 12.14 7.09 0.50
N MET A 217 12.19 5.98 1.24
CA MET A 217 11.09 5.59 2.13
C MET A 217 10.80 6.68 3.17
N ASN A 218 11.84 7.26 3.78
CA ASN A 218 11.69 8.34 4.75
C ASN A 218 11.16 9.64 4.12
N GLU A 219 11.68 10.01 2.95
CA GLU A 219 11.20 11.17 2.18
C GLU A 219 9.72 11.00 1.79
N LEU A 220 9.31 9.80 1.35
CA LEU A 220 7.92 9.50 1.04
C LEU A 220 7.00 9.68 2.25
N PHE A 221 7.43 9.28 3.45
CA PHE A 221 6.66 9.55 4.66
C PHE A 221 6.64 11.04 5.05
N GLN A 222 7.72 11.79 4.78
CA GLN A 222 7.73 13.25 5.01
C GLN A 222 6.68 13.95 4.15
N THR A 223 6.44 13.46 2.93
CA THR A 223 5.39 13.99 2.06
C THR A 223 3.99 13.94 2.67
N PHE A 224 3.73 13.13 3.70
CA PHE A 224 2.41 13.08 4.34
C PHE A 224 2.11 14.38 5.09
N PHE A 225 3.14 15.08 5.58
CA PHE A 225 3.00 16.29 6.41
C PHE A 225 3.12 17.60 5.63
N GLU A 226 3.51 17.53 4.36
CA GLU A 226 3.84 18.70 3.53
C GLU A 226 2.64 19.22 2.71
N TYR A 227 1.45 18.59 2.77
CA TYR A 227 0.36 18.88 1.84
C TYR A 227 -0.99 19.15 2.49
N ASP A 228 -1.69 20.13 1.91
CA ASP A 228 -3.06 20.48 2.22
C ASP A 228 -4.08 19.44 1.72
N THR A 229 -5.18 19.33 2.46
CA THR A 229 -6.30 18.37 2.32
C THR A 229 -6.96 18.29 0.93
N ALA A 230 -6.73 19.26 0.04
CA ALA A 230 -7.26 19.30 -1.34
C ALA A 230 -6.65 18.24 -2.30
N VAL A 231 -5.77 17.36 -1.80
CA VAL A 231 -4.85 16.52 -2.57
C VAL A 231 -5.20 15.02 -2.56
N LEU A 232 -6.42 14.65 -2.17
CA LEU A 232 -6.88 13.25 -2.13
C LEU A 232 -6.65 12.46 -3.44
N ARG A 233 -6.48 13.13 -4.58
CA ARG A 233 -6.16 12.54 -5.89
C ARG A 233 -4.71 12.05 -6.06
N ARG A 234 -3.73 12.59 -5.30
CA ARG A 234 -2.32 12.13 -5.33
C ARG A 234 -2.12 10.83 -4.56
N SER A 235 -3.06 10.46 -3.69
CA SER A 235 -3.04 9.20 -2.93
C SER A 235 -2.99 7.95 -3.80
N GLY A 236 -3.37 8.02 -5.09
CA GLY A 236 -3.33 6.88 -6.00
C GLY A 236 -1.91 6.44 -6.39
N ALA A 237 -0.93 7.34 -6.35
CA ALA A 237 0.45 7.08 -6.78
C ALA A 237 1.38 6.68 -5.62
N LEU A 238 1.04 7.02 -4.37
CA LEU A 238 1.82 6.63 -3.19
C LEU A 238 1.89 5.11 -3.00
N PRO A 239 0.77 4.34 -2.99
CA PRO A 239 0.83 2.91 -2.77
C PRO A 239 1.71 2.16 -3.77
N PRO A 240 1.65 2.40 -5.09
CA PRO A 240 2.58 1.81 -6.05
C PRO A 240 4.06 1.98 -5.67
N ILE A 241 4.50 3.19 -5.32
CA ILE A 241 5.92 3.44 -4.99
C ILE A 241 6.33 2.72 -3.69
N PHE A 242 5.47 2.75 -2.68
CA PHE A 242 5.70 1.99 -1.45
C PHE A 242 5.82 0.49 -1.74
N LEU A 243 4.92 -0.07 -2.55
CA LEU A 243 4.98 -1.48 -2.95
C LEU A 243 6.27 -1.81 -3.69
N SER A 244 6.68 -0.99 -4.68
CA SER A 244 7.93 -1.18 -5.41
C SER A 244 9.15 -1.23 -4.47
N LEU A 245 9.23 -0.37 -3.46
CA LEU A 245 10.32 -0.41 -2.48
C LEU A 245 10.28 -1.69 -1.64
N LEU A 246 9.12 -2.00 -1.07
CA LEU A 246 8.93 -3.12 -0.15
C LEU A 246 9.13 -4.47 -0.81
N ARG A 247 8.69 -4.67 -2.07
CA ARG A 247 8.86 -5.93 -2.79
C ARG A 247 10.33 -6.28 -3.05
N THR A 248 11.22 -5.28 -3.12
CA THR A 248 12.66 -5.49 -3.35
C THR A 248 13.46 -5.78 -2.08
N GLU A 249 12.83 -5.79 -0.91
CA GLU A 249 13.48 -6.24 0.31
C GLU A 249 13.62 -7.77 0.28
N LYS A 250 14.85 -8.26 0.41
CA LYS A 250 15.13 -9.70 0.44
C LYS A 250 14.48 -10.34 1.66
N GLN A 251 13.49 -11.19 1.44
CA GLN A 251 12.93 -12.06 2.47
C GLN A 251 13.88 -13.25 2.72
N GLY A 252 14.00 -13.71 3.95
CA GLY A 252 14.84 -14.86 4.31
C GLY A 252 14.40 -16.18 3.64
N ILE A 253 15.17 -17.25 3.84
CA ILE A 253 14.93 -18.59 3.22
C ILE A 253 13.52 -19.12 3.52
N ALA A 254 13.01 -18.82 4.71
CA ALA A 254 11.65 -19.17 5.13
C ALA A 254 10.63 -18.06 4.88
N GLY A 255 10.92 -17.05 4.03
CA GLY A 255 10.09 -15.85 3.84
C GLY A 255 9.96 -14.97 5.08
N GLU A 256 10.85 -15.16 6.06
CA GLU A 256 10.92 -14.35 7.27
C GLU A 256 11.62 -13.03 6.93
N THR A 257 11.01 -11.92 7.31
CA THR A 257 11.58 -10.58 7.16
C THR A 257 12.37 -10.21 8.42
N PRO A 258 13.51 -9.50 8.30
CA PRO A 258 14.27 -9.03 9.48
C PRO A 258 13.35 -8.24 10.42
N LYS A 259 13.48 -8.41 11.75
CA LYS A 259 12.58 -7.73 12.72
C LYS A 259 12.57 -6.20 12.57
N ASP A 260 13.70 -5.62 12.17
CA ASP A 260 13.88 -4.19 11.89
C ASP A 260 13.97 -3.92 10.37
N GLY A 261 13.36 -4.79 9.56
CA GLY A 261 13.30 -4.66 8.10
C GLY A 261 12.45 -3.47 7.64
N MET A 262 12.61 -3.09 6.38
CA MET A 262 11.88 -1.96 5.78
C MET A 262 10.36 -2.26 5.77
N ILE A 263 9.95 -3.50 5.50
CA ILE A 263 8.55 -3.93 5.54
C ILE A 263 7.93 -3.71 6.92
N GLN A 264 8.52 -4.23 8.00
CA GLN A 264 7.94 -4.09 9.34
C GLN A 264 7.96 -2.65 9.83
N THR A 265 9.07 -1.93 9.63
CA THR A 265 9.16 -0.52 10.04
C THR A 265 8.12 0.33 9.30
N THR A 266 7.92 0.09 8.01
CA THR A 266 6.90 0.77 7.18
C THR A 266 5.48 0.45 7.65
N ILE A 267 5.13 -0.83 7.82
CA ILE A 267 3.79 -1.23 8.27
C ILE A 267 3.49 -0.66 9.67
N ASN A 268 4.45 -0.74 10.60
CA ASN A 268 4.27 -0.20 11.94
C ASN A 268 4.05 1.33 11.94
N ARG A 269 4.80 2.07 11.12
CA ARG A 269 4.64 3.52 10.97
C ARG A 269 3.30 3.89 10.35
N LEU A 270 2.85 3.14 9.33
CA LEU A 270 1.52 3.34 8.73
C LEU A 270 0.39 3.02 9.70
N LEU A 271 0.51 1.93 10.48
CA LEU A 271 -0.45 1.58 11.53
C LEU A 271 -0.53 2.68 12.59
N GLU A 272 0.62 3.26 12.96
CA GLU A 272 0.69 4.38 13.88
C GLU A 272 -0.03 5.63 13.33
N TYR A 273 0.27 6.03 12.10
CA TYR A 273 -0.30 7.20 11.43
C TYR A 273 -1.79 7.08 11.10
N ALA A 274 -2.33 5.86 11.06
CA ALA A 274 -3.75 5.64 10.80
C ALA A 274 -4.63 5.64 12.06
N ARG A 275 -4.05 5.77 13.28
CA ARG A 275 -4.80 5.89 14.54
C ARG A 275 -5.54 7.24 14.61
N LEU A 276 -6.44 7.43 15.60
CA LEU A 276 -7.10 8.73 15.78
C LEU A 276 -6.19 9.71 16.53
N ASN A 277 -6.21 10.96 16.06
CA ASN A 277 -5.60 12.10 16.75
C ASN A 277 -6.52 12.63 17.85
N VAL A 278 -7.83 12.71 17.58
CA VAL A 278 -8.85 13.12 18.54
C VAL A 278 -9.96 12.08 18.58
N VAL A 279 -10.17 11.51 19.76
CA VAL A 279 -11.30 10.62 20.04
C VAL A 279 -12.41 11.48 20.63
N ASN A 280 -13.56 11.59 19.96
CA ASN A 280 -14.73 12.30 20.52
C ASN A 280 -15.23 11.60 21.80
N GLU A 281 -15.95 12.28 22.69
CA GLU A 281 -16.36 11.74 24.01
C GLU A 281 -17.08 10.38 23.91
N LYS A 282 -18.00 10.23 22.94
CA LYS A 282 -18.69 8.96 22.68
C LYS A 282 -17.75 7.83 22.24
N ASN A 283 -16.76 8.16 21.41
CA ASN A 283 -15.73 7.23 20.99
C ASN A 283 -14.76 6.94 22.14
N GLN A 284 -14.54 7.87 23.08
CA GLN A 284 -13.69 7.68 24.25
C GLN A 284 -14.35 6.73 25.25
N GLU A 285 -15.65 6.86 25.51
CA GLU A 285 -16.40 5.92 26.36
C GLU A 285 -16.38 4.51 25.78
N LEU A 286 -16.63 4.38 24.47
CA LEU A 286 -16.53 3.11 23.76
C LEU A 286 -15.09 2.56 23.88
N LEU A 287 -14.07 3.38 23.64
CA LEU A 287 -12.67 3.00 23.74
C LEU A 287 -12.26 2.58 25.16
N GLN A 288 -12.69 3.32 26.18
CA GLN A 288 -12.43 3.04 27.59
C GLN A 288 -13.10 1.75 28.00
N SER A 289 -14.35 1.51 27.56
CA SER A 289 -15.02 0.23 27.78
C SER A 289 -14.26 -0.92 27.12
N PHE A 290 -13.77 -0.75 25.88
CA PHE A 290 -12.91 -1.72 25.22
C PHE A 290 -11.61 -1.95 25.98
N GLN A 291 -10.91 -0.90 26.39
CA GLN A 291 -9.64 -0.98 27.10
C GLN A 291 -9.77 -1.64 28.48
N LEU A 292 -10.80 -1.28 29.26
CA LEU A 292 -11.14 -1.92 30.53
C LEU A 292 -11.45 -3.41 30.34
N ASN A 293 -12.17 -3.77 29.28
CA ASN A 293 -12.52 -5.16 28.98
C ASN A 293 -11.28 -5.96 28.53
N LEU A 294 -10.38 -5.34 27.76
CA LEU A 294 -9.11 -5.94 27.34
C LEU A 294 -8.14 -6.13 28.52
N GLN A 295 -8.17 -5.26 29.52
CA GLN A 295 -7.37 -5.41 30.75
C GLN A 295 -7.74 -6.67 31.54
N LYS A 296 -9.00 -7.12 31.46
CA LYS A 296 -9.53 -8.30 32.16
C LYS A 296 -9.26 -9.63 31.45
N ILE A 297 -8.91 -9.61 30.15
CA ILE A 297 -8.52 -10.83 29.41
C ILE A 297 -7.27 -11.44 30.07
N SER A 298 -7.30 -12.76 30.28
CA SER A 298 -6.24 -13.55 30.91
C SER A 298 -4.85 -13.30 30.30
N THR A 299 -3.83 -13.43 31.16
CA THR A 299 -2.41 -13.12 30.93
C THR A 299 -1.73 -13.95 29.83
N GLU A 300 -2.39 -14.93 29.24
CA GLU A 300 -1.80 -15.94 28.34
C GLU A 300 -1.46 -15.42 26.93
N ASN A 301 -1.82 -14.18 26.58
CA ASN A 301 -1.44 -13.60 25.28
C ASN A 301 -1.12 -12.10 25.37
N THR A 302 -0.11 -11.79 26.19
CA THR A 302 0.38 -10.42 26.45
C THR A 302 0.67 -9.65 25.15
N SER A 303 1.17 -10.34 24.12
CA SER A 303 1.43 -9.77 22.79
C SER A 303 0.15 -9.29 22.09
N ILE A 304 -0.89 -10.14 22.00
CA ILE A 304 -2.18 -9.77 21.37
C ILE A 304 -2.81 -8.59 22.12
N LYS A 305 -2.82 -8.65 23.46
CA LYS A 305 -3.35 -7.57 24.29
C LYS A 305 -2.64 -6.23 23.99
N SER A 306 -1.30 -6.26 23.87
CA SER A 306 -0.52 -5.06 23.52
C SER A 306 -0.86 -4.51 22.13
N LYS A 307 -1.04 -5.38 21.13
CA LYS A 307 -1.44 -4.99 19.77
C LYS A 307 -2.80 -4.29 19.76
N ILE A 308 -3.79 -4.89 20.42
CA ILE A 308 -5.14 -4.31 20.50
C ILE A 308 -5.10 -2.95 21.20
N ILE A 309 -4.45 -2.85 22.36
CA ILE A 309 -4.33 -1.58 23.11
C ILE A 309 -3.64 -0.51 22.26
N LYS A 310 -2.56 -0.85 21.53
CA LYS A 310 -1.80 0.08 20.70
C LYS A 310 -2.62 0.65 19.53
N VAL A 311 -3.51 -0.15 18.93
CA VAL A 311 -4.41 0.32 17.84
C VAL A 311 -5.40 1.35 18.35
N PHE A 312 -5.88 1.15 19.57
CA PHE A 312 -6.92 1.97 20.18
C PHE A 312 -6.37 3.17 20.97
N SER A 313 -5.10 3.17 21.38
CA SER A 313 -4.49 4.33 22.04
C SER A 313 -4.50 5.55 21.11
N SER A 314 -4.87 6.72 21.64
CA SER A 314 -4.71 7.99 20.93
C SER A 314 -3.23 8.26 20.67
N ILE A 315 -2.94 8.94 19.55
CA ILE A 315 -1.62 9.50 19.33
C ILE A 315 -1.48 10.73 20.24
N PRO A 316 -0.31 11.00 20.86
CA PRO A 316 -0.10 12.23 21.63
C PRO A 316 -0.49 13.46 20.79
N THR A 317 -1.22 14.40 21.39
CA THR A 317 -1.84 15.57 20.73
C THR A 317 -0.83 16.51 20.05
N ASP A 318 0.44 16.43 20.44
CA ASP A 318 1.55 17.19 19.84
C ASP A 318 2.01 16.64 18.47
N ALA A 319 1.53 15.47 18.06
CA ALA A 319 1.79 14.93 16.73
C ALA A 319 0.84 15.59 15.73
N ALA A 320 1.37 16.45 14.85
CA ALA A 320 0.69 17.09 13.73
C ALA A 320 0.27 16.09 12.63
N ILE A 321 -0.48 15.05 13.01
CA ILE A 321 -1.09 14.12 12.07
C ILE A 321 -2.43 14.73 11.70
N ASP A 322 -2.64 14.94 10.41
CA ASP A 322 -3.88 15.44 9.87
C ASP A 322 -4.76 14.30 9.33
N GLU A 323 -5.95 14.63 8.86
CA GLU A 323 -6.85 13.66 8.23
C GLU A 323 -6.20 13.02 6.99
N SER A 324 -5.43 13.81 6.22
CA SER A 324 -4.76 13.37 4.99
C SER A 324 -3.76 12.24 5.26
N THR A 325 -2.93 12.40 6.29
CA THR A 325 -1.95 11.41 6.76
C THR A 325 -2.63 10.09 7.11
N THR A 326 -3.79 10.16 7.77
CA THR A 326 -4.58 8.97 8.12
C THR A 326 -5.07 8.25 6.85
N ILE A 327 -5.59 9.00 5.87
CA ILE A 327 -6.13 8.48 4.61
C ILE A 327 -5.04 7.83 3.76
N HIS A 328 -3.88 8.48 3.64
CA HIS A 328 -2.73 7.93 2.93
C HIS A 328 -2.26 6.62 3.57
N SER A 329 -2.14 6.61 4.90
CA SER A 329 -1.71 5.45 5.65
C SER A 329 -2.63 4.24 5.46
N LEU A 330 -3.95 4.45 5.53
CA LEU A 330 -4.94 3.40 5.29
C LEU A 330 -4.91 2.88 3.85
N ASN A 331 -4.73 3.75 2.86
CA ASN A 331 -4.67 3.34 1.46
C ASN A 331 -3.40 2.55 1.12
N ILE A 332 -2.27 2.89 1.72
CA ILE A 332 -1.03 2.14 1.56
C ILE A 332 -1.11 0.80 2.31
N LEU A 333 -1.63 0.78 3.55
CA LEU A 333 -1.90 -0.48 4.28
C LEU A 333 -2.80 -1.40 3.47
N ARG A 334 -3.90 -0.86 2.90
CA ARG A 334 -4.78 -1.60 2.01
C ARG A 334 -4.03 -2.21 0.83
N ALA A 335 -3.15 -1.44 0.19
CA ALA A 335 -2.36 -1.94 -0.94
C ALA A 335 -1.40 -3.06 -0.51
N ILE A 336 -0.71 -2.89 0.63
CA ILE A 336 0.18 -3.91 1.22
C ILE A 336 -0.60 -5.20 1.53
N PHE A 337 -1.76 -5.10 2.18
CA PHE A 337 -2.59 -6.27 2.47
C PHE A 337 -3.10 -6.94 1.20
N ARG A 338 -3.42 -6.19 0.13
CA ARG A 338 -3.86 -6.77 -1.15
C ARG A 338 -2.74 -7.50 -1.89
N ASP A 339 -1.50 -7.05 -1.69
CA ASP A 339 -0.33 -7.52 -2.41
C ASP A 339 -0.03 -9.00 -2.14
N SER A 340 0.26 -9.76 -3.20
CA SER A 340 0.58 -11.18 -3.09
C SER A 340 2.00 -11.45 -2.65
N VAL A 341 2.96 -10.60 -3.05
CA VAL A 341 4.38 -10.74 -2.72
C VAL A 341 4.62 -10.42 -1.24
N LEU A 342 3.95 -9.39 -0.73
CA LEU A 342 4.03 -8.97 0.67
C LEU A 342 3.11 -9.79 1.60
N SER A 343 2.30 -10.71 1.05
CA SER A 343 1.22 -11.38 1.79
C SER A 343 1.68 -12.10 3.05
N LYS A 344 2.86 -12.73 3.00
CA LYS A 344 3.43 -13.47 4.12
C LYS A 344 3.89 -12.53 5.22
N ALA A 345 4.70 -11.54 4.88
CA ALA A 345 5.19 -10.53 5.82
C ALA A 345 4.05 -9.69 6.43
N SER A 346 3.02 -9.35 5.64
CA SER A 346 1.87 -8.58 6.13
C SER A 346 0.93 -9.39 7.03
N SER A 347 1.04 -10.73 7.06
CA SER A 347 0.07 -11.59 7.74
C SER A 347 0.07 -11.39 9.27
N GLU A 348 1.22 -11.02 9.85
CA GLU A 348 1.34 -10.77 11.30
C GLU A 348 0.59 -9.51 11.77
N TYR A 349 0.20 -8.64 10.84
CA TYR A 349 -0.49 -7.37 11.08
C TYR A 349 -1.99 -7.41 10.73
N LEU A 350 -2.54 -8.60 10.40
CA LEU A 350 -3.95 -8.72 10.02
C LEU A 350 -4.88 -8.24 11.14
N LEU A 351 -4.59 -8.60 12.40
CA LEU A 351 -5.39 -8.16 13.55
C LEU A 351 -5.44 -6.64 13.62
N GLU A 352 -4.28 -5.97 13.65
CA GLU A 352 -4.18 -4.52 13.72
C GLU A 352 -4.87 -3.84 12.54
N GLY A 353 -4.67 -4.36 11.33
CA GLY A 353 -5.33 -3.85 10.12
C GLY A 353 -6.86 -3.91 10.21
N PHE A 354 -7.41 -5.03 10.68
CA PHE A 354 -8.85 -5.19 10.87
C PHE A 354 -9.40 -4.24 11.93
N LEU A 355 -8.77 -4.20 13.10
CA LEU A 355 -9.21 -3.37 14.22
C LEU A 355 -9.19 -1.89 13.87
N LEU A 356 -8.12 -1.44 13.23
CA LEU A 356 -7.96 -0.07 12.77
C LEU A 356 -9.05 0.30 11.75
N SER A 357 -9.27 -0.57 10.76
CA SER A 357 -10.26 -0.36 9.70
C SER A 357 -11.68 -0.32 10.24
N LEU A 358 -12.03 -1.24 11.16
CA LEU A 358 -13.32 -1.22 11.86
C LEU A 358 -13.48 0.06 12.68
N TYR A 359 -12.44 0.45 13.42
CA TYR A 359 -12.48 1.66 14.24
C TYR A 359 -12.64 2.94 13.41
N ARG A 360 -12.22 2.96 12.13
CA ARG A 360 -12.43 4.10 11.23
C ARG A 360 -13.89 4.39 10.92
N TYR A 361 -14.81 3.43 11.08
CA TYR A 361 -16.24 3.69 10.89
C TYR A 361 -16.78 4.75 11.86
N ASN A 362 -16.09 4.98 12.99
CA ASN A 362 -16.43 6.01 13.97
C ASN A 362 -15.79 7.38 13.70
N ALA A 363 -15.07 7.56 12.59
CA ALA A 363 -14.42 8.83 12.26
C ALA A 363 -15.45 9.90 11.87
N ASN A 364 -15.19 11.16 12.24
CA ASN A 364 -16.06 12.29 11.90
C ASN A 364 -15.99 12.64 10.40
N HIS A 365 -14.83 12.45 9.78
CA HIS A 365 -14.58 12.73 8.35
C HIS A 365 -14.98 11.54 7.47
N TRP A 366 -15.72 11.82 6.40
CA TRP A 366 -16.22 10.80 5.48
C TRP A 366 -15.09 10.07 4.75
N GLU A 367 -14.05 10.80 4.37
CA GLU A 367 -12.89 10.32 3.63
C GLU A 367 -12.12 9.25 4.43
N ILE A 368 -12.00 9.47 5.75
CA ILE A 368 -11.40 8.51 6.68
C ILE A 368 -12.27 7.26 6.79
N ARG A 369 -13.60 7.42 6.93
CA ARG A 369 -14.54 6.28 6.94
C ARG A 369 -14.44 5.47 5.65
N ASN A 370 -14.36 6.13 4.50
CA ASN A 370 -14.22 5.50 3.19
C ASN A 370 -12.89 4.75 3.06
N ALA A 371 -11.75 5.36 3.41
CA ALA A 371 -10.44 4.72 3.38
C ALA A 371 -10.40 3.48 4.30
N GLY A 372 -10.99 3.57 5.50
CA GLY A 372 -11.16 2.45 6.43
C GLY A 372 -12.04 1.34 5.84
N SER A 373 -13.16 1.69 5.22
CA SER A 373 -14.08 0.73 4.59
C SER A 373 -13.42 -0.03 3.42
N LEU A 374 -12.63 0.65 2.60
CA LEU A 374 -11.86 0.05 1.51
C LEU A 374 -10.77 -0.91 2.04
N CYS A 375 -10.08 -0.52 3.11
CA CYS A 375 -9.10 -1.36 3.78
C CYS A 375 -9.76 -2.62 4.38
N TYR A 376 -10.88 -2.44 5.09
CA TYR A 376 -11.68 -3.53 5.63
C TYR A 376 -12.13 -4.52 4.56
N THR A 377 -12.70 -4.03 3.46
CA THR A 377 -13.18 -4.87 2.34
C THR A 377 -12.04 -5.68 1.72
N THR A 378 -10.85 -5.10 1.64
CA THR A 378 -9.65 -5.79 1.14
C THR A 378 -9.19 -6.90 2.08
N LEU A 379 -9.20 -6.65 3.38
CA LEU A 379 -8.87 -7.63 4.42
C LEU A 379 -9.87 -8.79 4.41
N ILE A 380 -11.17 -8.48 4.41
CA ILE A 380 -12.25 -9.48 4.26
C ILE A 380 -12.03 -10.34 3.03
N SER A 381 -11.77 -9.71 1.87
CA SER A 381 -11.59 -10.45 0.63
C SER A 381 -10.36 -11.34 0.65
N LYS A 382 -9.31 -10.93 1.35
CA LYS A 382 -8.08 -11.70 1.49
C LYS A 382 -8.22 -12.88 2.44
N THR A 383 -8.99 -12.73 3.52
CA THR A 383 -9.10 -13.76 4.56
C THR A 383 -10.28 -14.70 4.33
N LEU A 384 -11.36 -14.22 3.70
CA LEU A 384 -12.60 -15.00 3.53
C LEU A 384 -12.84 -15.52 2.11
N PHE A 385 -12.27 -14.91 1.06
CA PHE A 385 -12.50 -15.34 -0.32
C PHE A 385 -11.25 -15.98 -0.93
N SER A 386 -11.42 -17.13 -1.58
CA SER A 386 -10.34 -17.78 -2.32
C SER A 386 -10.16 -17.13 -3.69
N LYS A 387 -8.92 -16.84 -4.07
CA LYS A 387 -8.54 -16.36 -5.42
C LYS A 387 -8.73 -17.43 -6.50
N THR A 388 -9.01 -18.69 -6.16
CA THR A 388 -8.98 -19.83 -7.10
C THR A 388 -10.32 -20.15 -7.77
N LYS A 389 -11.41 -19.44 -7.47
CA LYS A 389 -12.70 -19.63 -8.13
C LYS A 389 -13.27 -18.29 -8.63
N PRO A 390 -13.47 -18.11 -9.95
CA PRO A 390 -14.01 -16.88 -10.54
C PRO A 390 -15.52 -16.69 -10.25
N ASP A 391 -16.19 -17.74 -9.78
CA ASP A 391 -17.52 -17.64 -9.20
C ASP A 391 -17.38 -17.08 -7.78
N LYS A 392 -17.96 -15.90 -7.53
CA LYS A 392 -18.08 -15.20 -6.23
C LYS A 392 -18.89 -15.98 -5.17
N ARG A 393 -18.74 -17.30 -5.10
CA ARG A 393 -19.31 -18.09 -4.01
C ARG A 393 -18.44 -17.80 -2.80
N VAL A 394 -19.07 -17.28 -1.75
CA VAL A 394 -18.52 -17.25 -0.40
C VAL A 394 -17.87 -18.61 -0.17
N VAL A 395 -16.54 -18.62 0.00
CA VAL A 395 -15.88 -19.85 0.43
C VAL A 395 -16.49 -20.15 1.79
N PHE A 396 -16.93 -21.38 2.01
CA PHE A 396 -17.38 -21.81 3.32
C PHE A 396 -16.18 -21.70 4.27
N VAL A 397 -16.05 -20.58 4.98
CA VAL A 397 -14.97 -20.35 5.94
C VAL A 397 -15.46 -20.74 7.31
N ILE A 398 -14.80 -21.75 7.88
CA ILE A 398 -15.07 -22.21 9.24
C ILE A 398 -14.49 -21.17 10.22
N ALA A 399 -15.29 -20.80 11.23
CA ALA A 399 -14.93 -19.85 12.28
C ALA A 399 -13.56 -20.12 12.88
N ARG A 400 -13.29 -21.40 13.20
CA ARG A 400 -12.02 -21.85 13.74
C ARG A 400 -10.83 -21.43 12.88
N ASP A 401 -10.93 -21.61 11.57
CA ASP A 401 -9.81 -21.37 10.65
C ASP A 401 -9.58 -19.85 10.49
N PHE A 402 -10.67 -19.06 10.41
CA PHE A 402 -10.59 -17.60 10.40
C PHE A 402 -9.96 -17.03 11.69
N PHE A 403 -10.44 -17.45 12.87
CA PHE A 403 -9.92 -16.94 14.14
C PHE A 403 -8.51 -17.44 14.48
N ASN A 404 -8.08 -18.59 13.93
CA ASN A 404 -6.69 -19.00 13.96
C ASN A 404 -5.80 -18.17 13.05
N GLN A 405 -6.29 -17.76 11.87
CA GLN A 405 -5.57 -16.87 10.96
C GLN A 405 -5.40 -15.46 11.55
N ILE A 406 -6.35 -15.00 12.38
CA ILE A 406 -6.34 -13.68 13.01
C ILE A 406 -6.48 -13.82 14.54
N PRO A 407 -5.40 -14.22 15.24
CA PRO A 407 -5.44 -14.36 16.69
C PRO A 407 -5.87 -13.06 17.38
N GLY A 408 -6.84 -13.14 18.29
CA GLY A 408 -7.36 -11.97 19.03
C GLY A 408 -8.65 -11.38 18.48
N MET A 409 -9.02 -11.68 17.22
CA MET A 409 -10.26 -11.19 16.63
C MET A 409 -11.50 -11.71 17.37
N TYR A 410 -11.53 -12.99 17.74
CA TYR A 410 -12.65 -13.59 18.47
C TYR A 410 -12.91 -12.87 19.80
N GLN A 411 -11.85 -12.63 20.57
CA GLN A 411 -11.91 -11.92 21.85
C GLN A 411 -12.36 -10.47 21.66
N PHE A 412 -11.87 -9.79 20.61
CA PHE A 412 -12.31 -8.45 20.28
C PHE A 412 -13.82 -8.40 19.99
N LEU A 413 -14.34 -9.32 19.19
CA LEU A 413 -15.77 -9.36 18.85
C LEU A 413 -16.65 -9.63 20.09
N LEU A 414 -16.25 -10.57 20.96
CA LEU A 414 -16.97 -10.80 22.22
C LEU A 414 -16.99 -9.57 23.13
N ASN A 415 -15.85 -8.88 23.22
CA ASN A 415 -15.74 -7.63 23.97
C ASN A 415 -16.60 -6.53 23.37
N PHE A 416 -16.72 -6.46 22.04
CA PHE A 416 -17.55 -5.47 21.34
C PHE A 416 -19.02 -5.60 21.73
N PHE A 417 -19.51 -6.84 21.83
CA PHE A 417 -20.89 -7.10 22.25
C PHE A 417 -21.09 -7.04 23.78
N GLY A 418 -20.02 -7.04 24.57
CA GLY A 418 -20.05 -6.89 26.03
C GLY A 418 -20.00 -8.19 26.83
N ASN A 419 -19.50 -9.30 26.27
CA ASN A 419 -19.35 -10.55 27.02
C ASN A 419 -18.02 -10.60 27.79
N GLN A 420 -18.09 -10.49 29.12
CA GLN A 420 -16.94 -10.50 30.04
C GLN A 420 -16.48 -11.91 30.45
N ASN A 421 -17.21 -12.97 30.09
CA ASN A 421 -16.94 -14.31 30.61
C ASN A 421 -16.20 -15.17 29.58
N THR A 422 -14.89 -14.97 29.44
CA THR A 422 -13.99 -15.86 28.69
C THR A 422 -13.70 -17.19 29.41
N ASN A 423 -14.52 -17.60 30.38
CA ASN A 423 -14.43 -18.93 30.99
C ASN A 423 -15.51 -19.83 30.38
N HIS A 424 -15.04 -20.84 29.64
CA HIS A 424 -15.77 -21.78 28.80
C HIS A 424 -16.78 -22.71 29.53
N THR A 425 -17.40 -22.32 30.65
CA THR A 425 -18.08 -23.27 31.54
C THR A 425 -19.38 -22.76 32.18
N PHE A 426 -20.18 -21.93 31.48
CA PHE A 426 -21.45 -21.46 32.06
C PHE A 426 -22.60 -21.25 31.06
N ILE A 427 -22.75 -22.13 30.06
CA ILE A 427 -23.86 -22.01 29.08
C ILE A 427 -25.10 -22.85 29.45
N SER A 428 -25.08 -23.70 30.48
CA SER A 428 -26.22 -24.57 30.79
C SER A 428 -27.28 -24.00 31.75
N GLN A 429 -27.13 -22.81 32.33
CA GLN A 429 -28.08 -22.31 33.35
C GLN A 429 -28.80 -20.99 33.01
N THR A 430 -28.33 -20.24 32.01
CA THR A 430 -28.88 -18.92 31.68
C THR A 430 -30.05 -18.95 30.68
N TYR A 431 -30.26 -20.06 29.96
CA TYR A 431 -31.41 -20.18 29.06
C TYR A 431 -32.77 -20.37 29.78
N GLN A 432 -32.78 -20.86 31.02
CA GLN A 432 -34.02 -21.03 31.80
C GLN A 432 -34.35 -19.86 32.72
N GLN A 433 -33.40 -18.95 33.00
CA GLN A 433 -33.63 -17.81 33.90
C GLN A 433 -33.93 -16.49 33.18
N ALA A 434 -33.84 -16.47 31.84
CA ALA A 434 -34.10 -15.27 31.03
C ALA A 434 -35.60 -14.99 30.79
N GLU A 435 -36.50 -15.94 31.04
CA GLU A 435 -37.95 -15.72 30.85
C GLU A 435 -38.66 -15.08 32.07
N GLU A 436 -38.07 -15.08 33.26
CA GLU A 436 -38.80 -14.68 34.49
C GLU A 436 -38.44 -13.30 35.09
N LYS A 437 -37.47 -12.56 34.55
CA LYS A 437 -37.13 -11.22 35.07
C LYS A 437 -37.46 -10.09 34.09
N LYS A 438 -38.74 -9.97 33.76
CA LYS A 438 -39.35 -8.70 33.34
C LYS A 438 -39.85 -7.96 34.57
N SER A 439 -38.97 -7.27 35.30
CA SER A 439 -39.33 -6.21 36.24
C SER A 439 -38.06 -5.52 36.77
N GLN A 440 -38.10 -4.20 36.82
CA GLN A 440 -37.10 -3.25 37.36
C GLN A 440 -35.99 -2.81 36.40
N GLU A 441 -36.32 -1.71 35.73
CA GLU A 441 -35.48 -0.54 35.43
C GLU A 441 -34.01 -0.62 35.89
N ASN A 442 -33.16 -1.12 34.99
CA ASN A 442 -31.75 -0.72 34.85
C ASN A 442 -31.45 -0.64 33.34
N LYS A 443 -32.11 0.30 32.66
CA LYS A 443 -32.30 0.33 31.20
C LYS A 443 -31.24 1.11 30.42
N LEU A 444 -30.06 1.41 30.97
CA LEU A 444 -29.11 2.34 30.34
C LEU A 444 -27.64 1.89 30.23
N GLU A 445 -27.21 0.74 30.74
CA GLU A 445 -25.77 0.39 30.71
C GLU A 445 -25.32 -0.68 29.68
N SER A 446 -26.20 -1.44 29.02
CA SER A 446 -25.75 -2.62 28.23
C SER A 446 -25.84 -2.55 26.70
N ASN A 447 -26.40 -1.49 26.10
CA ASN A 447 -26.82 -1.53 24.68
C ASN A 447 -26.04 -0.59 23.75
N HIS A 448 -24.92 -0.03 24.20
CA HIS A 448 -24.11 0.94 23.46
C HIS A 448 -23.66 0.45 22.08
N TYR A 449 -23.47 -0.87 21.90
CA TYR A 449 -23.05 -1.44 20.62
C TYR A 449 -24.09 -1.31 19.50
N LEU A 450 -25.40 -1.23 19.82
CA LEU A 450 -26.46 -1.10 18.81
C LEU A 450 -26.40 0.22 18.03
N HIS A 451 -25.82 1.24 18.63
CA HIS A 451 -25.65 2.56 18.01
C HIS A 451 -24.26 2.75 17.41
N SER A 452 -23.38 1.74 17.49
CA SER A 452 -22.03 1.84 16.96
C SER A 452 -22.02 1.67 15.43
N PRO A 453 -21.41 2.60 14.68
CA PRO A 453 -21.13 2.45 13.24
C PRO A 453 -20.36 1.16 12.88
N MET A 454 -19.63 0.57 13.83
CA MET A 454 -18.88 -0.68 13.66
C MET A 454 -19.78 -1.92 13.63
N LEU A 455 -21.02 -1.85 14.12
CA LEU A 455 -21.90 -3.01 14.21
C LEU A 455 -22.20 -3.60 12.83
N TYR A 456 -22.48 -2.74 11.84
CA TYR A 456 -22.78 -3.17 10.48
C TYR A 456 -21.66 -4.02 9.85
N PRO A 457 -20.39 -3.55 9.75
CA PRO A 457 -19.32 -4.37 9.19
C PRO A 457 -19.03 -5.62 10.03
N ILE A 458 -19.23 -5.59 11.36
CA ILE A 458 -19.10 -6.78 12.21
C ILE A 458 -20.16 -7.84 11.89
N LEU A 459 -21.42 -7.44 11.70
CA LEU A 459 -22.49 -8.39 11.31
C LEU A 459 -22.23 -9.00 9.94
N LEU A 460 -21.69 -8.23 8.99
CA LEU A 460 -21.29 -8.72 7.67
C LEU A 460 -20.14 -9.73 7.74
N LEU A 461 -19.18 -9.52 8.65
CA LEU A 461 -18.10 -10.47 8.91
C LEU A 461 -18.66 -11.77 9.48
N LEU A 462 -19.49 -11.68 10.52
CA LEU A 462 -20.06 -12.84 11.17
C LEU A 462 -20.97 -13.64 10.22
N SER A 463 -21.70 -12.99 9.31
CA SER A 463 -22.56 -13.70 8.34
C SER A 463 -21.74 -14.47 7.30
N SER A 464 -20.49 -14.07 7.08
CA SER A 464 -19.56 -14.68 6.13
C SER A 464 -18.74 -15.84 6.75
N ILE A 465 -18.94 -16.13 8.04
CA ILE A 465 -18.20 -17.17 8.78
C ILE A 465 -19.18 -18.19 9.34
N HIS A 466 -18.86 -19.48 9.20
CA HIS A 466 -19.73 -20.57 9.63
C HIS A 466 -19.22 -21.28 10.89
N PRO A 467 -20.12 -21.76 11.76
CA PRO A 467 -19.72 -22.61 12.89
C PRO A 467 -19.08 -23.91 12.36
N ASN A 468 -18.25 -24.53 13.19
CA ASN A 468 -17.71 -25.84 12.88
C ASN A 468 -18.87 -26.87 12.84
N PRO A 469 -19.08 -27.63 11.75
CA PRO A 469 -20.14 -28.64 11.69
C PRO A 469 -20.02 -29.72 12.76
N PHE A 470 -18.81 -29.95 13.28
CA PHE A 470 -18.50 -30.95 14.30
C PHE A 470 -18.09 -30.29 15.62
N GLU A 471 -18.78 -29.22 16.00
CA GLU A 471 -18.45 -28.41 17.18
C GLU A 471 -18.46 -29.26 18.47
N LEU A 472 -17.32 -29.31 19.14
CA LEU A 472 -17.19 -29.99 20.43
C LEU A 472 -17.67 -29.06 21.57
N PRO A 473 -18.17 -29.59 22.69
CA PRO A 473 -18.73 -28.78 23.79
C PRO A 473 -17.81 -27.68 24.35
N ASN A 474 -16.49 -27.79 24.17
CA ASN A 474 -15.48 -26.84 24.65
C ASN A 474 -14.59 -26.29 23.52
N GLU A 475 -15.12 -26.15 22.30
CA GLU A 475 -14.35 -25.62 21.18
C GLU A 475 -13.96 -24.14 21.38
N LYS A 476 -12.67 -23.84 21.22
CA LYS A 476 -12.04 -22.52 21.47
C LYS A 476 -12.73 -21.33 20.80
N TYR A 477 -13.40 -21.54 19.67
CA TYR A 477 -14.05 -20.49 18.87
C TYR A 477 -15.53 -20.80 18.58
N SER A 478 -16.26 -21.18 19.63
CA SER A 478 -17.71 -21.41 19.52
C SER A 478 -18.44 -20.15 19.04
N MET A 479 -19.39 -20.30 18.12
CA MET A 479 -20.23 -19.17 17.68
C MET A 479 -21.44 -18.94 18.59
N ASN A 480 -21.73 -19.87 19.51
CA ASN A 480 -22.87 -19.77 20.44
C ASN A 480 -22.90 -18.50 21.30
N PRO A 481 -21.77 -17.99 21.82
CA PRO A 481 -21.77 -16.76 22.62
C PRO A 481 -22.25 -15.51 21.89
N PHE A 482 -22.28 -15.50 20.55
CA PHE A 482 -22.79 -14.38 19.76
C PHE A 482 -24.33 -14.39 19.61
N LYS A 483 -24.99 -15.54 19.79
CA LYS A 483 -26.44 -15.71 19.55
C LYS A 483 -27.31 -14.73 20.35
N PRO A 484 -27.11 -14.50 21.66
CA PRO A 484 -27.94 -13.55 22.42
C PRO A 484 -27.86 -12.13 21.87
N TYR A 485 -26.67 -11.70 21.43
CA TYR A 485 -26.45 -10.36 20.89
C TYR A 485 -27.09 -10.17 19.51
N LEU A 486 -26.99 -11.19 18.65
CA LEU A 486 -27.70 -11.22 17.37
C LEU A 486 -29.21 -11.14 17.58
N PHE A 487 -29.75 -11.82 18.60
CA PHE A 487 -31.19 -11.78 18.91
C PHE A 487 -31.62 -10.37 19.28
N HIS A 488 -30.80 -9.70 20.08
CA HIS A 488 -31.03 -8.32 20.44
C HIS A 488 -30.95 -7.37 19.23
N CYS A 489 -30.03 -7.60 18.28
CA CYS A 489 -29.95 -6.84 17.02
C CYS A 489 -31.23 -6.96 16.16
N LEU A 490 -32.01 -8.04 16.27
CA LEU A 490 -33.31 -8.16 15.58
C LEU A 490 -34.34 -7.12 16.06
N SER A 491 -34.15 -6.58 17.26
CA SER A 491 -34.99 -5.52 17.82
C SER A 491 -34.55 -4.11 17.39
N SER A 492 -33.47 -3.99 16.60
CA SER A 492 -32.99 -2.70 16.09
C SER A 492 -34.02 -2.06 15.14
N GLN A 493 -34.10 -0.73 15.15
CA GLN A 493 -34.92 0.02 14.21
C GLN A 493 -34.34 0.02 12.78
N ASP A 494 -33.04 -0.25 12.63
CA ASP A 494 -32.36 -0.34 11.34
C ASP A 494 -32.65 -1.69 10.64
N PHE A 495 -33.23 -1.63 9.44
CA PHE A 495 -33.56 -2.81 8.64
C PHE A 495 -32.33 -3.64 8.27
N MET A 496 -31.21 -3.01 7.94
CA MET A 496 -29.99 -3.70 7.53
C MET A 496 -29.38 -4.49 8.70
N ILE A 497 -29.38 -3.90 9.90
CA ILE A 497 -28.97 -4.59 11.13
C ILE A 497 -29.83 -5.84 11.36
N ARG A 498 -31.16 -5.72 11.20
CA ARG A 498 -32.06 -6.87 11.33
C ARG A 498 -31.79 -7.94 10.28
N ASN A 499 -31.66 -7.57 9.00
CA ASN A 499 -31.44 -8.51 7.91
C ASN A 499 -30.16 -9.33 8.09
N PHE A 500 -29.02 -8.66 8.34
CA PHE A 500 -27.78 -9.39 8.57
C PHE A 500 -27.81 -10.22 9.85
N SER A 501 -28.52 -9.78 10.89
CA SER A 501 -28.68 -10.60 12.10
C SER A 501 -29.46 -11.89 11.82
N ILE A 502 -30.48 -11.84 10.95
CA ILE A 502 -31.22 -13.03 10.49
C ILE A 502 -30.29 -13.96 9.69
N GLU A 503 -29.51 -13.43 8.76
CA GLU A 503 -28.54 -14.22 7.98
C GLU A 503 -27.53 -14.93 8.90
N ASN A 504 -27.00 -14.23 9.90
CA ASN A 504 -26.14 -14.78 10.93
C ASN A 504 -26.81 -15.91 11.74
N PHE A 505 -28.08 -15.73 12.12
CA PHE A 505 -28.81 -16.80 12.79
C PHE A 505 -28.99 -18.03 11.92
N SER A 506 -29.29 -17.82 10.64
CA SER A 506 -29.43 -18.92 9.70
C SER A 506 -28.10 -19.67 9.56
N SER A 507 -26.98 -18.96 9.41
CA SER A 507 -25.65 -19.57 9.29
C SER A 507 -25.23 -20.33 10.54
N PHE A 508 -25.60 -19.84 11.73
CA PHE A 508 -25.29 -20.48 13.01
C PHE A 508 -26.20 -21.66 13.37
N ASN A 509 -27.36 -21.77 12.70
CA ASN A 509 -28.36 -22.82 12.95
C ASN A 509 -28.45 -23.87 11.82
N LEU A 510 -27.58 -23.82 10.81
CA LEU A 510 -27.45 -24.85 9.74
C LEU A 510 -27.03 -26.25 10.25
N GLN A 511 -27.10 -26.51 11.57
CA GLN A 511 -26.87 -27.81 12.20
C GLN A 511 -28.17 -28.60 12.48
N LYS A 512 -29.28 -28.33 11.78
CA LYS A 512 -30.49 -29.17 11.87
C LYS A 512 -30.91 -29.74 10.52
#